data_AF-A0A9Q0M081-F1
#
_entry.id   AF-A0A9Q0M081-F1
#
_cell.length_a   1.000
_cell.length_b   1.000
_cell.length_c   1.000
_cell.angle_alpha   90.00
_cell.angle_beta   90.00
_cell.angle_gamma   90.00
#
_symmetry.space_group_name_H-M   'P 1'
#
loop_
_entity.id
_entity.type
_entity.pdbx_description
1 polymer ?
#
loop_
_entity_poly.entity_id
_entity_poly.type
_entity_poly.pdbx_seq_one_letter_code
_entity_poly.pdbx_strand_id
1 'polypeptide(L)'
;MIMDYNGNADARFVTPCQHSGTMTINEVESECPQTLRSCSDDIDLLDVEYQRLEEAQRNFQRSINEMQKHQNECFKEIKHQKYRLGQIKEQLKKGKLQPGANKADISTIEERINQKYSHIKEAENTLPKSNGPYLNIVLGAINVNLLDRKQRLDYKEQYERFKLIVTCVLLITSFVNILAQFRALDSILHFMLVWYHCTLTIRESILVVNGSRIKGWWRAIHFLTSITTGILVVWPDGPSYAKFRLQFLTYISYTSFLQFLQYYYQYGCLYRLRALGERYSMDITIQGFHSWMKSAHNFSGCLSKSEKHEPD
;
A
#
# COMPACT_ATOMS: atom_id res chain seq x y z
N MET A 1 6.71 -11.44 -9.85
CA MET A 1 7.96 -11.08 -9.15
C MET A 1 9.06 -11.81 -9.89
N ILE A 2 9.64 -11.11 -10.87
CA ILE A 2 10.79 -11.60 -11.64
C ILE A 2 12.00 -11.27 -10.75
N MET A 3 12.76 -12.29 -10.34
CA MET A 3 14.07 -12.08 -9.75
C MET A 3 15.11 -12.22 -10.86
N ASP A 4 15.61 -11.08 -11.32
CA ASP A 4 16.89 -11.00 -12.02
C ASP A 4 18.00 -11.26 -10.99
N TYR A 5 18.69 -12.41 -11.11
CA TYR A 5 19.93 -12.65 -10.41
C TYR A 5 21.09 -12.28 -11.34
N ASN A 6 21.57 -11.05 -11.19
CA ASN A 6 22.80 -10.57 -11.83
C ASN A 6 23.95 -10.83 -10.86
N GLY A 7 24.57 -12.01 -10.96
CA GLY A 7 25.74 -12.41 -10.18
C GLY A 7 27.02 -12.11 -10.93
N ASN A 8 27.54 -10.89 -10.73
CA ASN A 8 28.83 -10.42 -11.21
C ASN A 8 29.96 -11.27 -10.60
N ALA A 9 30.56 -12.16 -11.38
CA ALA A 9 31.76 -12.90 -10.99
C ALA A 9 33.00 -12.01 -11.21
N ASP A 10 33.32 -11.21 -10.20
CA ASP A 10 34.60 -10.50 -10.07
C ASP A 10 35.71 -11.53 -9.78
N ALA A 11 36.35 -12.03 -10.84
CA ALA A 11 37.58 -12.82 -10.74
C ALA A 11 38.75 -11.92 -10.33
N ARG A 12 38.92 -11.68 -9.02
CA ARG A 12 40.18 -11.12 -8.48
C ARG A 12 41.20 -12.24 -8.35
N PHE A 13 42.15 -12.23 -9.29
CA PHE A 13 43.45 -12.87 -9.18
C PHE A 13 44.08 -12.59 -7.82
N VAL A 14 44.19 -13.62 -6.98
CA VAL A 14 45.09 -13.67 -5.84
C VAL A 14 46.11 -14.75 -6.14
N THR A 15 47.28 -14.35 -6.62
CA THR A 15 48.49 -15.19 -6.65
C THR A 15 49.04 -15.33 -5.23
N PRO A 16 49.47 -16.54 -4.84
CA PRO A 16 50.68 -16.65 -4.03
C PRO A 16 51.73 -17.57 -4.65
N CYS A 17 52.92 -16.99 -4.77
CA CYS A 17 54.27 -17.55 -4.64
C CYS A 17 54.55 -19.03 -5.00
N GLN A 18 55.38 -19.14 -6.04
CA GLN A 18 56.43 -20.13 -6.28
C GLN A 18 56.75 -21.12 -5.15
N HIS A 19 56.46 -22.39 -5.42
CA HIS A 19 57.40 -23.47 -5.14
C HIS A 19 57.53 -24.35 -6.38
N SER A 20 58.74 -24.38 -6.95
CA SER A 20 59.12 -25.31 -8.01
C SER A 20 59.05 -26.74 -7.49
N GLY A 21 57.99 -27.44 -7.86
CA GLY A 21 57.91 -28.89 -7.87
C GLY A 21 57.17 -29.29 -9.13
N THR A 22 57.86 -29.93 -10.05
CA THR A 22 57.28 -30.53 -11.27
C THR A 22 56.19 -31.52 -10.87
N MET A 23 54.93 -31.08 -10.95
CA MET A 23 53.77 -31.96 -10.81
C MET A 23 53.73 -32.83 -12.06
N THR A 24 53.88 -34.14 -11.89
CA THR A 24 53.90 -35.08 -13.01
C THR A 24 52.51 -35.14 -13.65
N ILE A 25 52.41 -35.35 -14.97
CA ILE A 25 51.13 -35.51 -15.70
C ILE A 25 50.20 -36.53 -15.02
N ASN A 26 50.79 -37.51 -14.33
CA ASN A 26 50.11 -38.53 -13.54
C ASN A 26 49.36 -38.02 -12.30
N GLU A 27 49.68 -36.85 -11.73
CA GLU A 27 48.95 -36.27 -10.59
C GLU A 27 47.70 -35.50 -11.05
N VAL A 28 47.79 -34.80 -12.18
CA VAL A 28 46.67 -34.06 -12.80
C VAL A 28 45.63 -35.02 -13.40
N GLU A 29 46.07 -36.14 -13.98
CA GLU A 29 45.18 -37.23 -14.42
C GLU A 29 44.53 -38.00 -13.26
N SER A 30 45.06 -37.89 -12.04
CA SER A 30 44.52 -38.54 -10.82
C SER A 30 43.50 -37.65 -10.09
N GLU A 31 43.68 -36.33 -10.13
CA GLU A 31 42.74 -35.35 -9.55
C GLU A 31 41.42 -35.23 -10.33
N CYS A 32 41.45 -35.38 -11.66
CA CYS A 32 40.26 -35.25 -12.51
C CYS A 32 39.19 -36.35 -12.25
N PRO A 33 39.54 -37.64 -12.09
CA PRO A 33 38.60 -38.70 -11.67
C PRO A 33 38.09 -38.54 -10.24
N GLN A 34 38.91 -38.00 -9.33
CA GLN A 34 38.52 -37.79 -7.93
C GLN A 34 37.55 -36.62 -7.80
N THR A 35 37.76 -35.53 -8.55
CA THR A 35 36.83 -34.40 -8.60
C THR A 35 35.50 -34.78 -9.25
N LEU A 36 35.51 -35.59 -10.32
CA LEU A 36 34.29 -36.14 -10.93
C LEU A 36 33.49 -37.04 -9.97
N ARG A 37 34.17 -37.89 -9.18
CA ARG A 37 33.52 -38.72 -8.16
C ARG A 37 32.95 -37.87 -7.03
N SER A 38 33.71 -36.89 -6.54
CA SER A 38 33.22 -35.93 -5.55
C SER A 38 31.99 -35.18 -6.04
N CYS A 39 31.96 -34.73 -7.30
CA CYS A 39 30.77 -34.11 -7.88
C CYS A 39 29.58 -35.07 -7.99
N SER A 40 29.81 -36.35 -8.29
CA SER A 40 28.75 -37.36 -8.31
C SER A 40 28.17 -37.57 -6.92
N ASP A 41 29.04 -37.73 -5.92
CA ASP A 41 28.64 -37.92 -4.52
C ASP A 41 27.89 -36.68 -4.00
N ASP A 42 28.34 -35.47 -4.36
CA ASP A 42 27.67 -34.21 -4.01
C ASP A 42 26.28 -34.08 -4.68
N ILE A 43 26.13 -34.54 -5.92
CA ILE A 43 24.84 -34.59 -6.62
C ILE A 43 23.89 -35.59 -5.96
N ASP A 44 24.37 -36.78 -5.61
CA ASP A 44 23.57 -37.79 -4.91
C ASP A 44 23.10 -37.26 -3.53
N LEU A 45 23.96 -36.51 -2.84
CA LEU A 45 23.61 -35.85 -1.59
C LEU A 45 22.57 -34.74 -1.80
N LEU A 46 22.70 -33.95 -2.88
CA LEU A 46 21.75 -32.92 -3.27
C LEU A 46 20.39 -33.52 -3.64
N ASP A 47 20.33 -34.68 -4.29
CA ASP A 47 19.09 -35.38 -4.63
C ASP A 47 18.34 -35.83 -3.36
N VAL A 48 19.06 -36.24 -2.31
CA VAL A 48 18.47 -36.52 -1.00
C VAL A 48 17.94 -35.24 -0.35
N GLU A 49 18.67 -34.12 -0.44
CA GLU A 49 18.19 -32.81 0.04
C GLU A 49 16.97 -32.32 -0.76
N TYR A 50 16.92 -32.59 -2.06
CA TYR A 50 15.82 -32.22 -2.94
C TYR A 50 14.50 -32.86 -2.49
N GLN A 51 14.52 -34.09 -1.98
CA GLN A 51 13.33 -34.73 -1.41
C GLN A 51 12.72 -33.92 -0.25
N ARG A 52 13.57 -33.29 0.58
CA ARG A 52 13.11 -32.41 1.67
C ARG A 52 12.49 -31.12 1.11
N LEU A 53 13.07 -30.56 0.04
CA LEU A 53 12.50 -29.40 -0.64
C LEU A 53 11.12 -29.72 -1.23
N GLU A 54 10.98 -30.86 -1.91
CA GLU A 54 9.69 -31.27 -2.47
C GLU A 54 8.63 -31.46 -1.38
N GLU A 55 9.00 -32.07 -0.25
CA GLU A 55 8.09 -32.24 0.88
C GLU A 55 7.67 -30.89 1.46
N ALA A 56 8.61 -29.96 1.64
CA ALA A 56 8.32 -28.60 2.07
C ALA A 56 7.37 -27.87 1.09
N GLN A 57 7.59 -28.01 -0.22
CA GLN A 57 6.71 -27.44 -1.25
C GLN A 57 5.30 -28.05 -1.21
N ARG A 58 5.19 -29.38 -1.08
CA ARG A 58 3.90 -30.07 -0.97
C ARG A 58 3.12 -29.61 0.26
N ASN A 59 3.80 -29.47 1.40
CA ASN A 59 3.19 -28.97 2.63
C ASN A 59 2.73 -27.51 2.48
N PHE A 60 3.56 -26.65 1.89
CA PHE A 60 3.20 -25.26 1.59
C PHE A 60 1.94 -25.17 0.71
N GLN A 61 1.88 -25.96 -0.36
CA GLN A 61 0.72 -25.97 -1.26
C GLN A 61 -0.55 -26.46 -0.56
N ARG A 62 -0.44 -27.48 0.30
CA ARG A 62 -1.57 -27.96 1.12
C ARG A 62 -2.09 -26.86 2.03
N SER A 63 -1.21 -26.16 2.74
CA SER A 63 -1.58 -25.05 3.62
C SER A 63 -2.23 -23.88 2.86
N ILE A 64 -1.77 -23.55 1.64
CA ILE A 64 -2.43 -22.55 0.80
C ILE A 64 -3.87 -22.97 0.47
N ASN A 65 -4.06 -24.22 0.04
CA ASN A 65 -5.38 -24.72 -0.36
C ASN A 65 -6.36 -24.73 0.83
N GLU A 66 -5.89 -25.15 2.00
CA GLU A 66 -6.68 -25.13 3.24
C GLU A 66 -7.05 -23.70 3.66
N MET A 67 -6.08 -22.77 3.63
CA MET A 67 -6.33 -21.36 3.91
C MET A 67 -7.37 -20.77 2.95
N GLN A 68 -7.26 -21.03 1.65
CA GLN A 68 -8.23 -20.57 0.65
C GLN A 68 -9.63 -21.16 0.87
N LYS A 69 -9.72 -22.44 1.26
CA LYS A 69 -10.99 -23.09 1.59
C LYS A 69 -11.67 -22.37 2.76
N HIS A 70 -10.96 -22.17 3.87
CA HIS A 70 -11.48 -21.47 5.04
C HIS A 70 -11.85 -20.02 4.73
N GLN A 71 -11.03 -19.32 3.93
CA GLN A 71 -11.35 -17.97 3.48
C GLN A 71 -12.67 -17.90 2.72
N ASN A 72 -12.91 -18.85 1.80
CA ASN A 72 -14.15 -18.93 1.03
C ASN A 72 -15.37 -19.26 1.90
N GLU A 73 -15.21 -20.15 2.88
CA GLU A 73 -16.25 -20.46 3.87
C GLU A 73 -16.61 -19.21 4.68
N CYS A 74 -15.63 -18.46 5.18
CA CYS A 74 -15.87 -17.20 5.90
C CYS A 74 -16.61 -16.17 5.04
N PHE A 75 -16.26 -16.00 3.76
CA PHE A 75 -16.99 -15.08 2.87
C PHE A 75 -18.44 -15.53 2.65
N LYS A 76 -18.69 -16.83 2.47
CA LYS A 76 -20.04 -17.37 2.32
C LYS A 76 -20.88 -17.07 3.55
N GLU A 77 -20.34 -17.33 4.74
CA GLU A 77 -21.03 -17.06 6.01
C GLU A 77 -21.29 -15.56 6.23
N ILE A 78 -20.32 -14.69 5.95
CA ILE A 78 -20.52 -13.24 6.04
C ILE A 78 -21.64 -12.77 5.10
N LYS A 79 -21.63 -13.25 3.85
CA LYS A 79 -22.66 -12.90 2.86
C LYS A 79 -24.04 -13.37 3.33
N HIS A 80 -24.13 -14.58 3.86
CA HIS A 80 -25.36 -15.15 4.40
C HIS A 80 -25.87 -14.36 5.62
N GLN A 81 -25.00 -14.02 6.57
CA GLN A 81 -25.36 -13.22 7.74
C GLN A 81 -25.84 -11.81 7.37
N LYS A 82 -25.18 -11.14 6.42
CA LYS A 82 -25.61 -9.83 5.90
C LYS A 82 -27.00 -9.91 5.24
N TYR A 83 -27.24 -10.95 4.45
CA TYR A 83 -28.55 -11.18 3.82
C TYR A 83 -29.66 -11.36 4.86
N ARG A 84 -29.46 -12.25 5.85
CA ARG A 84 -30.44 -12.49 6.93
C ARG A 84 -30.69 -11.25 7.76
N LEU A 85 -29.65 -10.48 8.11
CA LEU A 85 -29.81 -9.20 8.81
C LEU A 85 -30.58 -8.18 7.98
N GLY A 86 -30.38 -8.16 6.66
CA GLY A 86 -31.15 -7.34 5.73
C GLY A 86 -32.64 -7.66 5.80
N GLN A 87 -33.01 -8.95 5.76
CA GLN A 87 -34.41 -9.40 5.89
C GLN A 87 -35.02 -9.01 7.24
N ILE A 88 -34.30 -9.24 8.35
CA ILE A 88 -34.77 -8.88 9.69
C ILE A 88 -34.99 -7.37 9.80
N LYS A 89 -34.08 -6.56 9.23
CA LYS A 89 -34.21 -5.10 9.21
C LYS A 89 -35.43 -4.64 8.39
N GLU A 90 -35.73 -5.30 7.28
CA GLU A 90 -36.91 -5.01 6.47
C GLU A 90 -38.20 -5.36 7.21
N GLN A 91 -38.24 -6.52 7.87
CA GLN A 91 -39.37 -6.94 8.71
C GLN A 91 -39.59 -5.98 9.87
N LEU A 92 -38.51 -5.53 10.53
CA LEU A 92 -38.58 -4.53 11.60
C LEU A 92 -39.14 -3.19 11.10
N LYS A 93 -38.75 -2.76 9.89
CA LYS A 93 -39.28 -1.55 9.26
C LYS A 93 -40.78 -1.66 8.98
N LYS A 94 -41.26 -2.84 8.57
CA LYS A 94 -42.70 -3.13 8.40
C LYS A 94 -43.44 -3.16 9.75
N GLY A 95 -42.84 -3.75 10.79
CA GLY A 95 -43.37 -3.76 12.15
C GLY A 95 -43.51 -2.37 12.78
N LYS A 96 -42.58 -1.44 12.48
CA LYS A 96 -42.65 -0.03 12.90
C LYS A 96 -43.88 0.73 12.39
N LEU A 97 -44.46 0.29 11.26
CA LEU A 97 -45.61 0.95 10.62
C LEU A 97 -46.95 0.48 11.19
N GLN A 98 -46.97 -0.52 12.09
CA GLN A 98 -48.20 -1.05 12.66
C GLN A 98 -48.67 -0.23 13.88
N PRO A 99 -49.98 0.04 14.02
CA PRO A 99 -50.53 0.69 15.19
C PRO A 99 -50.41 -0.23 16.43
N GLY A 100 -49.80 0.27 17.51
CA GLY A 100 -49.54 -0.49 18.74
C GLY A 100 -48.10 -1.00 18.91
N ALA A 101 -47.19 -0.65 18.01
CA ALA A 101 -45.80 -1.11 18.07
C ALA A 101 -45.04 -0.55 19.31
N ASN A 102 -44.52 -1.44 20.15
CA ASN A 102 -43.75 -1.08 21.33
C ASN A 102 -42.38 -0.51 20.92
N LYS A 103 -42.18 0.79 21.14
CA LYS A 103 -40.94 1.50 20.77
C LYS A 103 -39.70 0.95 21.48
N ALA A 104 -39.84 0.43 22.70
CA ALA A 104 -38.72 -0.11 23.49
C ALA A 104 -38.20 -1.44 22.93
N ASP A 105 -39.10 -2.33 22.48
CA ASP A 105 -38.72 -3.60 21.85
C ASP A 105 -38.04 -3.35 20.51
N ILE A 106 -38.56 -2.39 19.74
CA ILE A 106 -38.00 -1.98 18.46
C ILE A 106 -36.59 -1.42 18.61
N SER A 107 -36.35 -0.52 19.58
CA SER A 107 -35.01 0.04 19.80
C SER A 107 -34.01 -1.05 20.22
N THR A 108 -34.44 -1.98 21.06
CA THR A 108 -33.62 -3.12 21.51
C THR A 108 -33.23 -4.01 20.33
N ILE A 109 -34.16 -4.31 19.42
CA ILE A 109 -33.88 -5.10 18.21
C ILE A 109 -32.94 -4.33 17.26
N GLU A 110 -33.14 -3.02 17.08
CA GLU A 110 -32.24 -2.19 16.27
C GLU A 110 -30.81 -2.16 16.80
N GLU A 111 -30.65 -2.06 18.12
CA GLU A 111 -29.33 -2.08 18.76
C GLU A 111 -28.63 -3.42 18.53
N ARG A 112 -29.35 -4.53 18.70
CA ARG A 112 -28.81 -5.89 18.43
C ARG A 112 -28.44 -6.08 16.95
N ILE A 113 -29.23 -5.52 16.02
CA ILE A 113 -28.92 -5.52 14.59
C ILE A 113 -27.63 -4.73 14.34
N ASN A 114 -27.51 -3.53 14.90
CA ASN A 114 -26.34 -2.68 14.75
C ASN A 114 -25.07 -3.31 15.34
N GLN A 115 -25.16 -3.93 16.52
CA GLN A 115 -24.08 -4.70 17.13
C GLN A 115 -23.63 -5.83 16.21
N LYS A 116 -24.57 -6.65 15.70
CA LYS A 116 -24.24 -7.73 14.75
C LYS A 116 -23.60 -7.21 13.46
N TYR A 117 -24.07 -6.08 12.92
CA TYR A 117 -23.41 -5.43 11.78
C TYR A 117 -21.97 -5.00 12.10
N SER A 118 -21.72 -4.51 13.32
CA SER A 118 -20.38 -4.14 13.77
C SER A 118 -19.45 -5.37 13.84
N HIS A 119 -19.90 -6.47 14.46
CA HIS A 119 -19.13 -7.71 14.53
C HIS A 119 -18.84 -8.31 13.15
N ILE A 120 -19.83 -8.31 12.25
CA ILE A 120 -19.62 -8.78 10.87
C ILE A 120 -18.60 -7.89 10.15
N LYS A 121 -18.67 -6.57 10.36
CA LYS A 121 -17.71 -5.63 9.77
C LYS A 121 -16.30 -5.84 10.34
N GLU A 122 -16.17 -6.19 11.61
CA GLU A 122 -14.89 -6.54 12.22
C GLU A 122 -14.32 -7.82 11.62
N ALA A 123 -15.13 -8.89 11.51
CA ALA A 123 -14.76 -10.14 10.82
C ALA A 123 -14.43 -9.92 9.33
N GLU A 124 -15.10 -8.99 8.65
CA GLU A 124 -14.79 -8.63 7.26
C GLU A 124 -13.49 -7.81 7.13
N ASN A 125 -13.07 -7.10 8.18
CA ASN A 125 -11.80 -6.38 8.18
C ASN A 125 -10.59 -7.28 8.47
N THR A 126 -10.80 -8.44 9.10
CA THR A 126 -9.75 -9.45 9.28
C THR A 126 -9.53 -10.25 8.00
N LEU A 127 -10.60 -10.47 7.24
CA LEU A 127 -10.54 -11.16 5.95
C LEU A 127 -10.01 -10.27 4.81
N PRO A 128 -9.51 -10.90 3.74
CA PRO A 128 -9.17 -10.20 2.51
C PRO A 128 -10.37 -9.46 1.93
N LYS A 129 -10.21 -8.22 1.46
CA LYS A 129 -11.29 -7.58 0.70
C LYS A 129 -11.16 -7.91 -0.77
N SER A 130 -12.29 -8.13 -1.44
CA SER A 130 -12.29 -8.24 -2.89
C SER A 130 -11.83 -6.92 -3.52
N ASN A 131 -11.13 -7.04 -4.65
CA ASN A 131 -10.68 -5.88 -5.42
C ASN A 131 -11.88 -5.02 -5.83
N GLY A 132 -11.79 -3.71 -5.63
CA GLY A 132 -12.76 -2.77 -6.21
C GLY A 132 -12.68 -2.77 -7.74
N PRO A 133 -13.72 -2.27 -8.45
CA PRO A 133 -13.79 -2.33 -9.92
C PRO A 133 -12.58 -1.67 -10.62
N TYR A 134 -12.11 -0.53 -10.13
CA TYR A 134 -10.90 0.12 -10.65
C TYR A 134 -9.65 -0.77 -10.55
N LEU A 135 -9.46 -1.40 -9.40
CA LEU A 135 -8.29 -2.25 -9.15
C LEU A 135 -8.33 -3.51 -10.01
N ASN A 136 -9.53 -4.07 -10.21
CA ASN A 136 -9.73 -5.21 -11.09
C ASN A 136 -9.47 -4.87 -12.57
N ILE A 137 -9.75 -3.64 -13.00
CA ILE A 137 -9.43 -3.17 -14.36
C ILE A 137 -7.90 -3.03 -14.52
N VAL A 138 -7.20 -2.49 -13.53
CA VAL A 138 -5.77 -2.16 -13.64
C VAL A 138 -4.85 -3.37 -13.37
N LEU A 139 -5.19 -4.21 -12.39
CA LEU A 139 -4.37 -5.35 -11.95
C LEU A 139 -4.95 -6.71 -12.36
N GLY A 140 -6.15 -6.74 -12.95
CA GLY A 140 -6.87 -7.98 -13.22
C GLY A 140 -7.40 -8.66 -11.94
N ALA A 141 -7.72 -9.96 -12.08
CA ALA A 141 -8.27 -10.79 -11.01
C ALA A 141 -7.21 -11.26 -9.98
N ILE A 142 -6.15 -10.47 -9.75
CA ILE A 142 -5.06 -10.83 -8.83
C ILE A 142 -5.41 -10.33 -7.43
N ASN A 143 -5.41 -11.22 -6.44
CA ASN A 143 -5.66 -10.87 -5.04
C ASN A 143 -4.45 -10.13 -4.45
N VAL A 144 -4.53 -8.80 -4.32
CA VAL A 144 -3.47 -7.96 -3.70
C VAL A 144 -3.62 -7.80 -2.19
N ASN A 145 -4.32 -8.71 -1.55
CA ASN A 145 -4.58 -8.62 -0.14
C ASN A 145 -3.40 -9.18 0.66
N LEU A 146 -2.71 -8.28 1.36
CA LEU A 146 -1.66 -8.63 2.31
C LEU A 146 -2.35 -9.19 3.56
N LEU A 147 -2.25 -10.50 3.76
CA LEU A 147 -2.91 -11.19 4.87
C LEU A 147 -2.31 -10.79 6.22
N ASP A 148 -0.99 -10.62 6.26
CA ASP A 148 -0.25 -10.32 7.48
C ASP A 148 -0.26 -8.83 7.82
N ARG A 149 -0.44 -8.53 9.12
CA ARG A 149 -0.39 -7.16 9.65
C ARG A 149 0.98 -6.53 9.43
N LYS A 150 2.06 -7.30 9.56
CA LYS A 150 3.42 -6.79 9.32
C LYS A 150 3.60 -6.39 7.85
N GLN A 151 3.15 -7.22 6.91
CA GLN A 151 3.19 -6.93 5.48
C GLN A 151 2.38 -5.67 5.11
N ARG A 152 1.18 -5.48 5.69
CA ARG A 152 0.39 -4.24 5.47
C ARG A 152 1.15 -2.99 5.93
N LEU A 153 1.84 -3.07 7.07
CA LEU A 153 2.60 -1.94 7.62
C LEU A 153 3.86 -1.65 6.81
N ASP A 154 4.59 -2.68 6.42
CA ASP A 154 5.77 -2.57 5.57
C ASP A 154 5.40 -1.96 4.21
N TYR A 155 4.35 -2.45 3.55
CA TYR A 155 3.87 -1.87 2.30
C TYR A 155 3.47 -0.39 2.45
N LYS A 156 2.84 -0.02 3.57
CA LYS A 156 2.50 1.36 3.88
C LYS A 156 3.74 2.24 4.05
N GLU A 157 4.75 1.76 4.77
CA GLU A 157 6.02 2.47 4.94
C GLU A 157 6.74 2.65 3.59
N GLN A 158 6.75 1.62 2.75
CA GLN A 158 7.27 1.70 1.39
C GLN A 158 6.50 2.70 0.51
N TYR A 159 5.16 2.79 0.65
CA TYR A 159 4.36 3.81 -0.01
C TYR A 159 4.72 5.23 0.47
N GLU A 160 4.83 5.43 1.78
CA GLU A 160 5.17 6.72 2.39
C GLU A 160 6.59 7.18 1.99
N ARG A 161 7.56 6.27 2.02
CA ARG A 161 8.93 6.50 1.56
C ARG A 161 8.98 6.83 0.06
N PHE A 162 8.27 6.07 -0.78
CA PHE A 162 8.16 6.36 -2.21
C PHE A 162 7.62 7.77 -2.44
N LYS A 163 6.55 8.13 -1.74
CA LYS A 163 5.91 9.44 -1.87
C LYS A 163 6.88 10.57 -1.55
N LEU A 164 7.64 10.44 -0.45
CA LEU A 164 8.65 11.43 -0.06
C LEU A 164 9.77 11.53 -1.10
N ILE A 165 10.37 10.40 -1.51
CA ILE A 165 11.47 10.39 -2.48
C ILE A 165 11.04 11.08 -3.77
N VAL A 166 9.88 10.71 -4.34
CA VAL A 166 9.39 11.30 -5.58
C VAL A 166 9.05 12.78 -5.41
N THR A 167 8.47 13.18 -4.28
CA THR A 167 8.19 14.60 -3.98
C THR A 167 9.48 15.41 -3.90
N CYS A 168 10.55 14.89 -3.30
CA CYS A 168 11.86 15.55 -3.26
C CYS A 168 12.46 15.69 -4.66
N VAL A 169 12.38 14.65 -5.49
CA VAL A 169 12.85 14.71 -6.88
C VAL A 169 12.06 15.75 -7.67
N LEU A 170 10.72 15.76 -7.55
CA LEU A 170 9.86 16.76 -8.21
C LEU A 170 10.19 18.19 -7.77
N LEU A 171 10.48 18.41 -6.49
CA LEU A 171 10.90 19.72 -5.97
C LEU A 171 12.21 20.19 -6.60
N ILE A 172 13.23 19.31 -6.63
CA ILE A 172 14.55 19.62 -7.21
C ILE A 172 14.41 19.89 -8.71
N THR A 173 13.74 18.99 -9.45
CA THR A 173 13.54 19.14 -10.89
C THR A 173 12.74 20.41 -11.20
N SER A 174 11.70 20.73 -10.42
CA SER A 174 10.95 21.97 -10.60
C SER A 174 11.81 23.22 -10.40
N PHE A 175 12.72 23.22 -9.41
CA PHE A 175 13.63 24.33 -9.17
C PHE A 175 14.63 24.49 -10.32
N VAL A 176 15.22 23.39 -10.79
CA VAL A 176 16.12 23.38 -11.96
C VAL A 176 15.40 23.90 -13.21
N ASN A 177 14.15 23.52 -13.44
CA ASN A 177 13.37 23.99 -14.61
C ASN A 177 13.09 25.48 -14.59
N ILE A 178 12.89 26.07 -13.40
CA ILE A 178 12.71 27.52 -13.25
C ILE A 178 13.99 28.26 -13.68
N LEU A 179 15.16 27.74 -13.31
CA LEU A 179 16.46 28.36 -13.63
C LEU A 179 16.90 28.13 -15.09
N ALA A 180 16.77 26.90 -15.59
CA ALA A 180 17.36 26.48 -16.87
C ALA A 180 16.52 26.86 -18.09
N GLN A 181 15.22 27.13 -17.93
CA GLN A 181 14.29 27.54 -18.99
C GLN A 181 14.27 26.64 -20.25
N PHE A 182 14.71 25.38 -20.15
CA PHE A 182 14.71 24.43 -21.27
C PHE A 182 13.39 23.69 -21.39
N ARG A 183 12.82 23.67 -22.61
CA ARG A 183 11.54 23.00 -22.90
C ARG A 183 11.55 21.50 -22.62
N ALA A 184 12.66 20.83 -22.93
CA ALA A 184 12.81 19.40 -22.72
C ALA A 184 12.68 19.04 -21.24
N LEU A 185 13.22 19.87 -20.35
CA LEU A 185 13.13 19.66 -18.91
C LEU A 185 11.68 19.83 -18.40
N ASP A 186 10.91 20.76 -18.98
CA ASP A 186 9.48 20.89 -18.67
C ASP A 186 8.71 19.62 -19.07
N SER A 187 8.99 19.06 -20.25
CA SER A 187 8.37 17.80 -20.70
C SER A 187 8.73 16.63 -19.78
N ILE A 188 9.99 16.54 -19.33
CA ILE A 188 10.44 15.53 -18.37
C ILE A 188 9.68 15.70 -17.05
N LEU A 189 9.56 16.92 -16.52
CA LEU A 189 8.82 17.19 -15.29
C LEU A 189 7.33 16.82 -15.42
N HIS A 190 6.67 17.22 -16.52
CA HIS A 190 5.27 16.87 -16.75
C HIS A 190 5.07 15.35 -16.86
N PHE A 191 5.96 14.65 -17.56
CA PHE A 191 5.94 13.20 -17.64
C PHE A 191 6.13 12.55 -16.27
N MET A 192 7.06 13.06 -15.45
CA MET A 192 7.25 12.61 -14.07
C MET A 192 6.00 12.83 -13.21
N LEU A 193 5.28 13.95 -13.37
CA LEU A 193 4.02 14.18 -12.66
C LEU A 193 2.93 13.17 -13.05
N VAL A 194 2.75 12.93 -14.35
CA VAL A 194 1.78 11.93 -14.85
C VAL A 194 2.10 10.55 -14.26
N TRP A 195 3.36 10.13 -14.38
CA TRP A 195 3.83 8.86 -13.83
C TRP A 195 3.61 8.77 -12.31
N TYR A 196 3.94 9.83 -11.58
CA TYR A 196 3.77 9.89 -10.13
C TYR A 196 2.31 9.74 -9.72
N HIS A 197 1.41 10.55 -10.31
CA HIS A 197 -0.02 10.51 -9.96
C HIS A 197 -0.70 9.20 -10.39
N CYS A 198 -0.32 8.62 -11.54
CA CYS A 198 -0.74 7.27 -11.92
C CYS A 198 -0.26 6.20 -10.94
N THR A 199 0.98 6.30 -10.46
CA THR A 199 1.51 5.32 -9.50
C THR A 199 0.83 5.46 -8.14
N LEU A 200 0.53 6.70 -7.71
CA LEU A 200 -0.22 6.96 -6.49
C LEU A 200 -1.62 6.35 -6.53
N THR A 201 -2.37 6.48 -7.62
CA THR A 201 -3.72 5.92 -7.70
C THR A 201 -3.72 4.40 -7.55
N ILE A 202 -2.73 3.71 -8.15
CA ILE A 202 -2.57 2.26 -8.00
C ILE A 202 -2.22 1.91 -6.55
N ARG A 203 -1.16 2.51 -5.99
CA ARG A 203 -0.70 2.20 -4.63
C ARG A 203 -1.77 2.52 -3.57
N GLU A 204 -2.48 3.63 -3.70
CA GLU A 204 -3.58 4.00 -2.81
C GLU A 204 -4.78 3.07 -2.96
N SER A 205 -5.04 2.53 -4.16
CA SER A 205 -6.10 1.54 -4.36
C SER A 205 -5.79 0.21 -3.67
N ILE A 206 -4.52 -0.23 -3.69
CA ILE A 206 -4.05 -1.39 -2.92
C ILE A 206 -4.20 -1.13 -1.41
N LEU A 207 -3.81 0.06 -0.92
CA LEU A 207 -3.96 0.42 0.49
C LEU A 207 -5.42 0.40 0.95
N VAL A 208 -6.36 0.87 0.12
CA VAL A 208 -7.79 0.89 0.45
C VAL A 208 -8.35 -0.52 0.57
N VAL A 209 -8.01 -1.43 -0.34
CA VAL A 209 -8.43 -2.83 -0.28
C VAL A 209 -7.88 -3.49 0.99
N ASN A 210 -6.66 -3.14 1.39
CA ASN A 210 -6.05 -3.69 2.60
C ASN A 210 -6.54 -3.05 3.91
N GLY A 211 -7.47 -2.08 3.84
CA GLY A 211 -8.18 -1.48 4.99
C GLY A 211 -7.79 -0.04 5.32
N SER A 212 -6.95 0.62 4.51
CA SER A 212 -6.65 2.04 4.69
C SER A 212 -7.89 2.89 4.39
N ARG A 213 -8.18 3.87 5.24
CA ARG A 213 -9.40 4.69 5.16
C ARG A 213 -9.25 5.88 4.20
N ILE A 214 -8.75 5.67 2.99
CA ILE A 214 -8.58 6.77 2.02
C ILE A 214 -9.94 7.09 1.38
N LYS A 215 -10.33 8.37 1.41
CA LYS A 215 -11.61 8.81 0.83
C LYS A 215 -11.58 8.69 -0.70
N GLY A 216 -12.68 8.26 -1.30
CA GLY A 216 -12.78 8.09 -2.76
C GLY A 216 -12.53 9.38 -3.55
N TRP A 217 -13.03 10.53 -3.07
CA TRP A 217 -12.81 11.83 -3.72
C TRP A 217 -11.34 12.24 -3.80
N TRP A 218 -10.53 11.87 -2.81
CA TRP A 218 -9.09 12.14 -2.84
C TRP A 218 -8.41 11.44 -4.03
N ARG A 219 -8.79 10.18 -4.30
CA ARG A 219 -8.29 9.45 -5.47
C ARG A 219 -8.79 10.04 -6.78
N ALA A 220 -10.00 10.59 -6.81
CA ALA A 220 -10.55 11.26 -7.99
C ALA A 220 -9.72 12.50 -8.35
N ILE A 221 -9.23 13.25 -7.36
CA ILE A 221 -8.30 14.36 -7.60
C ILE A 221 -7.02 13.87 -8.25
N HIS A 222 -6.36 12.82 -7.73
CA HIS A 222 -5.12 12.31 -8.35
C HIS A 222 -5.33 11.88 -9.80
N PHE A 223 -6.47 11.25 -10.08
CA PHE A 223 -6.84 10.85 -11.44
C PHE A 223 -7.04 12.06 -12.36
N LEU A 224 -7.77 13.08 -11.89
CA LEU A 224 -7.96 14.32 -12.64
C LEU A 224 -6.62 15.04 -12.87
N THR A 225 -5.75 15.10 -11.85
CA THR A 225 -4.41 15.70 -11.96
C THR A 225 -3.56 14.97 -12.99
N SER A 226 -3.62 13.64 -13.05
CA SER A 226 -2.90 12.86 -14.07
C SER A 226 -3.39 13.18 -15.48
N ILE A 227 -4.71 13.28 -15.69
CA ILE A 227 -5.28 13.65 -17.00
C ILE A 227 -4.84 15.07 -17.39
N THR A 228 -4.95 16.04 -16.49
CA THR A 228 -4.59 17.43 -16.78
C THR A 228 -3.10 17.59 -17.06
N THR A 229 -2.23 16.90 -16.31
CA THR A 229 -0.79 16.89 -16.63
C THR A 229 -0.47 16.13 -17.91
N GLY A 230 -1.23 15.09 -18.26
CA GLY A 230 -1.12 14.42 -19.55
C GLY A 230 -1.40 15.37 -20.73
N ILE A 231 -2.42 16.23 -20.60
CA ILE A 231 -2.70 17.28 -21.58
C ILE A 231 -1.53 18.28 -21.67
N LEU A 232 -0.92 18.63 -20.53
CA LEU A 232 0.24 19.55 -20.49
C LEU A 232 1.51 18.95 -21.14
N VAL A 233 1.67 17.63 -21.17
CA VAL A 233 2.80 16.99 -21.88
C VAL A 233 2.70 17.23 -23.39
N VAL A 234 1.49 17.14 -23.95
CA VAL A 234 1.23 17.28 -25.40
C VAL A 234 1.08 18.74 -25.82
N TRP A 235 0.99 19.67 -24.86
CA TRP A 235 0.77 21.09 -25.15
C TRP A 235 1.94 21.69 -25.96
N PRO A 236 1.69 22.21 -27.18
CA PRO A 236 2.74 22.73 -28.05
C PRO A 236 3.26 24.10 -27.59
N ASP A 237 4.50 24.41 -27.95
CA ASP A 237 5.09 25.71 -27.62
C ASP A 237 4.34 26.86 -28.30
N GLY A 238 3.91 27.80 -27.49
CA GLY A 238 3.16 28.96 -27.95
C GLY A 238 3.09 30.06 -26.90
N PRO A 239 2.60 31.26 -27.28
CA PRO A 239 2.56 32.42 -26.40
C PRO A 239 1.68 32.19 -25.15
N SER A 240 0.64 31.35 -25.27
CA SER A 240 -0.20 30.94 -24.14
C SER A 240 0.56 30.05 -23.15
N TYR A 241 1.36 29.10 -23.64
CA TYR A 241 2.18 28.23 -22.79
C TYR A 241 3.26 29.04 -22.06
N ALA A 242 3.91 29.98 -22.74
CA ALA A 242 4.94 30.82 -22.14
C ALA A 242 4.42 31.63 -20.94
N LYS A 243 3.19 32.16 -21.01
CA LYS A 243 2.54 32.86 -19.89
C LYS A 243 2.15 31.94 -18.74
N PHE A 244 1.72 30.71 -19.05
CA PHE A 244 1.31 29.71 -18.06
C PHE A 244 2.50 29.05 -17.35
N ARG A 245 3.61 28.85 -18.07
CA ARG A 245 4.78 28.06 -17.64
C ARG A 245 5.26 28.43 -16.24
N LEU A 246 5.58 29.71 -16.00
CA LEU A 246 6.16 30.14 -14.73
C LEU A 246 5.18 29.93 -13.56
N GLN A 247 3.89 30.20 -13.78
CA GLN A 247 2.85 29.98 -12.77
C GLN A 247 2.76 28.49 -12.41
N PHE A 248 2.78 27.62 -13.42
CA PHE A 248 2.67 26.18 -13.22
C PHE A 248 3.90 25.58 -12.54
N LEU A 249 5.12 25.94 -12.96
CA LEU A 249 6.35 25.48 -12.31
C LEU A 249 6.44 25.97 -10.86
N THR A 250 6.03 27.22 -10.61
CA THR A 250 5.99 27.76 -9.24
C THR A 250 4.98 27.00 -8.38
N TYR A 251 3.82 26.65 -8.95
CA TYR A 251 2.81 25.82 -8.30
C TYR A 251 3.34 24.42 -7.97
N ILE A 252 4.05 23.74 -8.89
CA ILE A 252 4.66 22.43 -8.65
C ILE A 252 5.70 22.51 -7.53
N SER A 253 6.59 23.51 -7.59
CA SER A 253 7.60 23.73 -6.57
C SER A 253 6.96 23.95 -5.20
N TYR A 254 5.95 24.83 -5.14
CA TYR A 254 5.24 25.16 -3.89
C TYR A 254 4.51 23.96 -3.31
N THR A 255 3.75 23.24 -4.12
CA THR A 255 3.00 22.05 -3.67
C THR A 255 3.91 20.92 -3.24
N SER A 256 5.03 20.69 -3.94
CA SER A 256 6.02 19.68 -3.55
C SER A 256 6.69 20.04 -2.22
N PHE A 257 7.01 21.32 -2.01
CA PHE A 257 7.53 21.81 -0.74
C PHE A 257 6.53 21.65 0.41
N LEU A 258 5.26 22.03 0.19
CA LEU A 258 4.21 21.82 1.19
C LEU A 258 4.03 20.33 1.50
N GLN A 259 4.03 19.47 0.49
CA GLN A 259 3.88 18.04 0.66
C GLN A 259 5.03 17.43 1.47
N PHE A 260 6.25 17.94 1.31
CA PHE A 260 7.42 17.58 2.12
C PHE A 260 7.24 17.99 3.59
N LEU A 261 6.84 19.25 3.85
CA LEU A 261 6.59 19.73 5.21
C LEU A 261 5.45 18.97 5.90
N GLN A 262 4.35 18.75 5.18
CA GLN A 262 3.21 17.98 5.66
C GLN A 262 3.63 16.57 6.06
N TYR A 263 4.45 15.91 5.23
CA TYR A 263 4.98 14.61 5.54
C TYR A 263 5.78 14.62 6.85
N TYR A 264 6.74 15.53 6.99
CA TYR A 264 7.59 15.59 8.18
C TYR A 264 6.77 15.80 9.47
N TYR A 265 5.83 16.75 9.42
CA TYR A 265 4.92 17.01 10.54
C TYR A 265 4.03 15.81 10.89
N GLN A 266 3.42 15.19 9.87
CA GLN A 266 2.48 14.10 10.06
C GLN A 266 3.17 12.81 10.49
N TYR A 267 4.36 12.54 9.97
CA TYR A 267 5.19 11.40 10.34
C TYR A 267 5.57 11.45 11.83
N GLY A 268 6.03 12.61 12.32
CA GLY A 268 6.35 12.79 13.75
C GLY A 268 5.12 12.63 14.65
N CYS A 269 3.96 13.14 14.24
CA CYS A 269 2.71 12.96 14.98
C CYS A 269 2.25 11.49 15.02
N LEU A 270 2.33 10.78 13.88
CA LEU A 270 2.00 9.36 13.77
C LEU A 270 2.92 8.48 14.61
N TYR A 271 4.22 8.77 14.66
CA TYR A 271 5.17 8.07 15.52
C TYR A 271 4.77 8.20 17.00
N ARG A 272 4.49 9.44 17.45
CA ARG A 272 4.04 9.70 18.82
C ARG A 272 2.74 8.97 19.16
N LEU A 273 1.73 9.03 18.29
CA LEU A 273 0.44 8.37 18.51
C LEU A 273 0.55 6.83 18.48
N ARG A 274 1.49 6.28 17.71
CA ARG A 274 1.78 4.85 17.72
C ARG A 274 2.45 4.42 19.02
N ALA A 275 3.38 5.22 19.54
CA ALA A 275 4.02 4.97 20.84
C ALA A 275 3.02 5.04 22.01
N LEU A 276 1.97 5.85 21.89
CA LEU A 276 0.89 5.98 22.88
C LEU A 276 -0.23 4.93 22.75
N GLY A 277 -0.22 4.09 21.71
CA GLY A 277 -1.24 3.07 21.49
C GLY A 277 -2.62 3.58 21.01
N GLU A 278 -2.81 4.89 20.80
CA GLU A 278 -4.11 5.50 20.55
C GLU A 278 -4.62 5.43 19.09
N ARG A 279 -3.83 4.95 18.12
CA ARG A 279 -4.25 4.89 16.70
C ARG A 279 -4.22 3.52 16.06
N TYR A 280 -5.22 3.30 15.20
CA TYR A 280 -5.23 2.20 14.23
C TYR A 280 -4.04 2.30 13.28
N SER A 281 -3.28 1.20 13.17
CA SER A 281 -1.95 1.18 12.55
C SER A 281 -1.88 1.55 11.05
N MET A 282 -3.02 1.67 10.36
CA MET A 282 -3.10 1.88 8.90
C MET A 282 -3.52 3.29 8.43
N ASP A 283 -3.66 4.26 9.32
CA ASP A 283 -3.94 5.66 8.93
C ASP A 283 -2.73 6.29 8.23
N ILE A 284 -2.91 6.79 7.00
CA ILE A 284 -1.85 7.50 6.26
C ILE A 284 -1.66 8.95 6.73
N THR A 285 -0.46 9.50 6.53
CA THR A 285 -0.05 10.87 6.90
C THR A 285 -1.09 11.94 6.55
N ILE A 286 -1.69 11.88 5.35
CA ILE A 286 -2.70 12.85 4.84
C ILE A 286 -3.86 13.12 5.83
N GLN A 287 -4.18 12.18 6.73
CA GLN A 287 -5.32 12.31 7.65
C GLN A 287 -5.03 13.05 8.95
N GLY A 288 -3.75 13.25 9.32
CA GLY A 288 -3.39 13.93 10.57
C GLY A 288 -4.02 15.33 10.67
N PHE A 289 -3.98 16.10 9.58
CA PHE A 289 -4.52 17.46 9.52
C PHE A 289 -6.05 17.50 9.65
N HIS A 290 -6.77 16.60 8.98
CA HIS A 290 -8.23 16.55 9.03
C HIS A 290 -8.77 16.01 10.36
N SER A 291 -8.07 15.06 10.99
CA SER A 291 -8.43 14.60 12.33
C SER A 291 -8.14 15.65 13.40
N TRP A 292 -7.02 16.38 13.28
CA TRP A 292 -6.68 17.48 14.17
C TRP A 292 -7.71 18.62 14.05
N MET A 293 -8.11 18.99 12.83
CA MET A 293 -9.12 20.03 12.61
C MET A 293 -10.48 19.65 13.20
N LYS A 294 -10.88 18.37 13.13
CA LYS A 294 -12.10 17.88 13.81
C LYS A 294 -11.97 17.86 15.33
N SER A 295 -10.81 17.48 15.87
CA SER A 295 -10.55 17.55 17.31
C SER A 295 -10.53 18.98 17.82
N ALA A 296 -9.91 19.90 17.08
CA ALA A 296 -9.91 21.33 17.39
C ALA A 296 -11.33 21.91 17.39
N HIS A 297 -12.14 21.53 16.40
CA HIS A 297 -13.55 21.93 16.34
C HIS A 297 -14.40 21.36 17.50
N ASN A 298 -14.16 20.11 17.89
CA ASN A 298 -14.82 19.50 19.06
C ASN A 298 -14.36 20.13 20.38
N PHE A 299 -13.09 20.53 20.48
CA PHE A 299 -12.53 21.21 21.64
C PHE A 299 -13.10 22.64 21.78
N SER A 300 -13.26 23.37 20.68
CA SER A 300 -13.97 24.66 20.66
C SER A 300 -15.45 24.53 21.07
N GLY A 301 -16.12 23.42 20.72
CA GLY A 301 -17.48 23.12 21.17
C GLY A 301 -17.60 22.79 22.66
N CYS A 302 -16.56 22.21 23.27
CA CYS A 302 -16.50 21.95 24.71
C CYS A 302 -16.23 23.24 25.52
N LEU A 303 -15.39 24.14 25.03
CA LEU A 303 -15.14 25.45 25.66
C LEU A 303 -16.41 26.32 25.66
N SER A 304 -17.15 26.34 24.54
CA SER A 304 -18.44 27.07 24.45
C SER A 304 -19.53 26.54 25.39
N LYS A 305 -19.46 25.27 25.82
CA LYS A 305 -20.40 24.68 26.80
C LYS A 305 -19.99 24.94 28.25
N SER A 306 -18.70 25.18 28.50
CA SER A 306 -18.19 25.51 29.84
C SER A 306 -18.55 26.94 30.26
N GLU A 307 -18.68 27.87 29.31
CA GLU A 307 -19.03 29.28 29.55
C GLU A 307 -20.53 29.54 29.80
N LYS A 308 -21.40 28.53 29.65
CA LYS A 308 -22.86 28.66 29.84
C LYS A 308 -23.38 28.08 31.16
N HIS A 309 -22.48 27.61 32.03
CA HIS A 309 -22.80 27.08 33.36
C HIS A 309 -21.95 27.78 34.42
N GLU A 310 -22.06 29.11 34.49
CA GLU A 310 -21.69 29.85 35.69
C GLU A 310 -23.02 30.29 36.33
N PRO A 311 -23.38 29.76 37.51
CA PRO A 311 -24.59 30.18 38.21
C PRO A 311 -24.31 31.52 38.91
N ASP A 312 -25.19 32.50 38.67
CA ASP A 312 -25.37 33.68 39.55
C ASP A 312 -25.77 33.25 40.96
#